data_AF-A0A2I0LGC8-F1
#
_entry.id   AF-A0A2I0LGC8-F1
#
_cell.length_a   1.000
_cell.length_b   1.000
_cell.length_c   1.000
_cell.angle_alpha   90.00
_cell.angle_beta   90.00
_cell.angle_gamma   90.00
#
_symmetry.space_group_name_H-M   'P 1'
#
loop_
_entity.id
_entity.type
_entity.pdbx_description
1 polymer ?
#
loop_
_entity_poly.entity_id
_entity_poly.type
_entity_poly.pdbx_seq_one_letter_code
_entity_poly.pdbx_strand_id
1 'polypeptide(L)'
;ATNRGVSPRSSFPAELGEIFAAWRQACAARAKAAIGQRLVSASLFLRFLCPAIISPSLFGLVQEYPSEATARTLTLVAKVIQNLANFTTFGEKEAYMGFMNEFLEHNWGAMTTFLQSAANPEGSGHMATYDGYVDLALELATLHLLLCDIFSSLDQATQQELEPLPTILAAIRDGTPV
;
A
#
# COMPACT_ATOMS: atom_id res chain seq x y z
N ALA A 1 7.13 31.26 21.42
CA ALA A 1 7.11 30.92 19.99
C ALA A 1 8.35 30.09 19.68
N THR A 2 8.23 28.76 19.73
CA THR A 2 9.36 27.86 19.54
C THR A 2 9.05 27.02 18.32
N ASN A 3 9.63 27.42 17.20
CA ASN A 3 9.53 26.76 15.90
C ASN A 3 10.24 25.40 16.02
N ARG A 4 9.48 24.30 16.11
CA ARG A 4 10.05 22.95 15.91
C ARG A 4 10.28 22.79 14.42
N GLY A 5 11.55 22.84 14.02
CA GLY A 5 12.00 22.42 12.70
C GLY A 5 11.72 20.92 12.53
N VAL A 6 10.60 20.59 11.90
CA VAL A 6 10.39 19.28 11.31
C VAL A 6 10.98 19.34 9.90
N SER A 7 12.18 18.81 9.73
CA SER A 7 12.72 18.54 8.40
C SER A 7 11.73 17.63 7.66
N PRO A 8 11.35 17.90 6.39
CA PRO A 8 10.35 17.10 5.67
C PRO A 8 10.83 15.69 5.27
N ARG A 9 11.98 15.25 5.79
CA ARG A 9 12.66 14.00 5.42
C ARG A 9 12.21 12.79 6.27
N SER A 10 11.23 12.95 7.15
CA SER A 10 10.79 11.90 8.09
C SER A 10 9.31 11.50 7.95
N SER A 11 8.72 11.62 6.76
CA SER A 11 7.26 11.46 6.59
C SER A 11 6.82 10.16 5.90
N PHE A 12 7.74 9.27 5.54
CA PHE A 12 7.37 7.95 5.00
C PHE A 12 7.27 6.94 6.15
N PRO A 13 6.18 6.14 6.27
CA PRO A 13 6.02 5.18 7.36
C PRO A 13 7.18 4.17 7.37
N ALA A 14 7.81 4.00 8.54
CA ALA A 14 8.99 3.16 8.70
C ALA A 14 8.67 1.69 8.35
N GLU A 15 7.49 1.23 8.75
CA GLU A 15 6.99 -0.13 8.56
C GLU A 15 6.86 -0.45 7.06
N LEU A 16 6.33 0.50 6.28
CA LEU A 16 6.25 0.34 4.82
C LEU A 16 7.64 0.34 4.19
N GLY A 17 8.55 1.18 4.70
CA GLY A 17 9.93 1.23 4.23
C GLY A 17 10.68 -0.09 4.44
N GLU A 18 10.49 -0.72 5.60
CA GLU A 18 11.04 -2.03 5.92
C GLU A 18 10.50 -3.13 5.00
N ILE A 19 9.18 -3.16 4.79
CA ILE A 19 8.54 -4.13 3.88
C ILE A 19 9.08 -3.97 2.45
N PHE A 20 9.19 -2.74 1.96
CA PHE A 20 9.71 -2.46 0.62
C PHE A 20 11.19 -2.82 0.48
N ALA A 21 11.99 -2.57 1.52
CA ALA A 21 13.38 -2.99 1.58
C ALA A 21 13.52 -4.51 1.53
N ALA A 22 12.70 -5.23 2.32
CA ALA A 22 12.68 -6.69 2.36
C ALA A 22 12.31 -7.28 0.99
N TRP A 23 11.29 -6.74 0.32
CA TRP A 23 10.90 -7.17 -1.02
C TRP A 23 12.01 -6.95 -2.05
N ARG A 24 12.67 -5.78 -2.00
CA ARG A 24 13.79 -5.47 -2.89
C ARG A 24 14.96 -6.43 -2.67
N GLN A 25 15.31 -6.71 -1.42
CA GLN A 25 16.38 -7.63 -1.06
C GLN A 25 16.06 -9.07 -1.48
N ALA A 26 14.84 -9.55 -1.24
CA ALA A 26 14.39 -10.87 -1.65
C ALA A 26 14.41 -11.04 -3.19
N CYS A 27 14.02 -9.99 -3.92
CA CYS A 27 14.11 -9.98 -5.38
C CYS A 27 15.56 -9.92 -5.88
N ALA A 28 16.43 -9.15 -5.23
CA ALA A 28 17.86 -9.08 -5.55
C ALA A 28 18.56 -10.43 -5.35
N ALA A 29 18.26 -11.13 -4.24
CA ALA A 29 18.78 -12.48 -3.96
C ALA A 29 18.40 -13.51 -5.03
N ARG A 30 17.31 -13.27 -5.77
CA ARG A 30 16.83 -14.11 -6.88
C ARG A 30 17.30 -13.61 -8.26
N ALA A 31 18.28 -12.70 -8.32
CA ALA A 31 18.74 -12.02 -9.54
C ALA A 31 17.61 -11.28 -10.30
N LYS A 32 16.58 -10.81 -9.57
CA LYS A 32 15.38 -10.16 -10.09
C LYS A 32 15.20 -8.74 -9.54
N ALA A 33 16.29 -8.00 -9.39
CA ALA A 33 16.29 -6.65 -8.79
C ALA A 33 15.29 -5.68 -9.46
N ALA A 34 15.17 -5.72 -10.79
CA ALA A 34 14.21 -4.92 -11.54
C ALA A 34 12.73 -5.20 -11.16
N ILE A 35 12.42 -6.44 -10.79
CA ILE A 35 11.07 -6.82 -10.31
C ILE A 35 10.82 -6.23 -8.93
N GLY A 36 11.82 -6.19 -8.05
CA GLY A 36 11.71 -5.57 -6.72
C GLY A 36 11.32 -4.10 -6.80
N GLN A 37 12.00 -3.32 -7.67
CA GLN A 37 11.65 -1.91 -7.87
C GLN A 37 10.24 -1.72 -8.46
N ARG A 38 9.87 -2.54 -9.45
CA ARG A 38 8.51 -2.52 -10.03
C ARG A 38 7.44 -2.89 -9.00
N LEU A 39 7.72 -3.83 -8.11
CA LEU A 39 6.80 -4.25 -7.05
C LEU A 39 6.53 -3.11 -6.06
N VAL A 40 7.58 -2.40 -5.63
CA VAL A 40 7.46 -1.22 -4.77
C VAL A 40 6.65 -0.13 -5.47
N SER A 41 7.01 0.20 -6.72
CA SER A 41 6.28 1.20 -7.51
C SER A 41 4.80 0.84 -7.70
N ALA A 42 4.49 -0.40 -8.09
CA ALA A 42 3.12 -0.86 -8.29
C ALA A 42 2.31 -0.98 -7.00
N SER A 43 2.96 -1.17 -5.85
CA SER A 43 2.25 -1.18 -4.56
C SER A 43 1.92 0.24 -4.12
N LEU A 44 2.89 1.16 -4.23
CA LEU A 44 2.74 2.53 -3.76
C LEU A 44 1.89 3.40 -4.68
N PHE A 45 2.13 3.36 -6.00
CA PHE A 45 1.44 4.22 -6.94
C PHE A 45 0.16 3.58 -7.47
N LEU A 46 0.24 2.37 -8.04
CA LEU A 46 -0.90 1.76 -8.71
C LEU A 46 -1.99 1.29 -7.73
N ARG A 47 -1.62 0.79 -6.55
CA ARG A 47 -2.58 0.23 -5.59
C ARG A 47 -2.98 1.18 -4.46
N PHE A 48 -2.21 2.24 -4.22
CA PHE A 48 -2.46 3.13 -3.09
C PHE A 48 -2.65 4.59 -3.53
N LEU A 49 -1.59 5.25 -4.02
CA LEU A 49 -1.63 6.69 -4.27
C LEU A 49 -2.55 7.08 -5.45
N CYS A 50 -2.50 6.38 -6.59
CA CYS A 50 -3.36 6.71 -7.72
C CYS A 50 -4.85 6.46 -7.41
N PRO A 51 -5.24 5.33 -6.77
CA PRO A 51 -6.61 5.17 -6.27
C PRO A 51 -7.05 6.28 -5.30
N ALA A 52 -6.17 6.72 -4.40
CA ALA A 52 -6.45 7.81 -3.47
C ALA A 52 -6.63 9.16 -4.16
N ILE A 53 -5.88 9.43 -5.24
CA ILE A 53 -6.04 10.64 -6.04
C ILE A 53 -7.37 10.61 -6.82
N ILE A 54 -7.71 9.47 -7.43
CA ILE A 54 -8.92 9.34 -8.26
C ILE A 54 -10.19 9.40 -7.40
N SER A 55 -10.16 8.76 -6.23
CA SER A 55 -11.32 8.62 -5.34
C SER A 55 -10.99 9.08 -3.91
N PRO A 56 -10.75 10.38 -3.70
CA PRO A 56 -10.27 10.90 -2.42
C PRO A 56 -11.24 10.67 -1.26
N SER A 57 -12.55 10.59 -1.53
CA SER A 57 -13.57 10.31 -0.50
C SER A 57 -13.47 8.90 0.07
N LEU A 58 -13.13 7.90 -0.75
CA LEU A 58 -12.95 6.51 -0.29
C LEU A 58 -11.72 6.34 0.62
N PHE A 59 -10.77 7.27 0.51
CA PHE A 59 -9.56 7.32 1.35
C PHE A 59 -9.70 8.33 2.50
N GLY A 60 -10.90 8.86 2.72
CA GLY A 60 -11.18 9.80 3.81
C GLY A 60 -10.52 11.18 3.66
N LEU A 61 -10.03 11.53 2.47
CA LEU A 61 -9.34 12.80 2.22
C LEU A 61 -10.31 13.98 2.02
N VAL A 62 -11.51 13.70 1.52
CA VAL A 62 -12.59 14.68 1.33
C VAL A 62 -13.92 14.08 1.77
N GLN A 63 -14.81 14.92 2.29
CA GLN A 63 -16.15 14.48 2.74
C GLN A 63 -17.15 14.41 1.58
N GLU A 64 -17.03 15.28 0.58
CA GLU A 64 -17.91 15.34 -0.58
C GLU A 64 -17.28 14.69 -1.81
N TYR A 65 -18.11 14.06 -2.64
CA TYR A 65 -17.64 13.52 -3.92
C TYR A 65 -17.21 14.65 -4.85
N PRO A 66 -16.05 14.53 -5.52
CA PRO A 66 -15.61 15.53 -6.48
C PRO A 66 -16.61 15.65 -7.63
N SER A 67 -16.85 16.88 -8.10
CA SER A 67 -17.64 17.15 -9.31
C SER A 67 -17.07 16.40 -10.51
N GLU A 68 -17.87 16.16 -11.56
CA GLU A 68 -17.42 15.44 -12.76
C GLU A 68 -16.16 16.06 -13.39
N ALA A 69 -16.09 17.39 -13.44
CA ALA A 69 -14.92 18.11 -13.94
C ALA A 69 -13.69 17.87 -13.05
N THR A 70 -13.85 17.92 -11.73
CA THR A 70 -12.78 17.67 -10.77
C THR A 70 -12.29 16.22 -10.84
N ALA A 71 -13.21 15.25 -10.89
CA ALA A 71 -12.90 13.83 -11.00
C ALA A 71 -12.11 13.53 -12.28
N ARG A 72 -12.47 14.18 -13.40
CA ARG A 72 -11.71 14.09 -14.65
C ARG A 72 -10.29 14.63 -14.48
N THR A 73 -10.12 15.82 -13.88
CA THR A 73 -8.78 16.38 -13.63
C THR A 73 -7.94 15.47 -12.73
N LEU A 74 -8.51 14.95 -11.65
CA LEU A 74 -7.83 14.01 -10.75
C LEU A 74 -7.40 12.73 -11.48
N THR A 75 -8.25 12.22 -12.37
CA THR A 75 -7.92 11.06 -13.23
C THR A 75 -6.73 11.36 -14.13
N LEU A 76 -6.67 12.55 -14.73
CA LEU A 76 -5.54 12.94 -15.58
C LEU A 76 -4.24 13.07 -14.78
N VAL A 77 -4.30 13.66 -13.58
CA VAL A 77 -3.16 13.75 -12.66
C VAL A 77 -2.66 12.35 -12.26
N ALA A 78 -3.58 11.46 -11.86
CA ALA A 78 -3.24 10.09 -11.51
C ALA A 78 -2.61 9.34 -12.69
N LYS A 79 -3.10 9.55 -13.93
CA LYS A 79 -2.50 8.96 -15.13
C LYS A 79 -1.05 9.40 -15.36
N VAL A 80 -0.77 10.70 -15.23
CA VAL A 80 0.60 11.22 -15.37
C VAL A 80 1.52 10.61 -14.31
N ILE A 81 1.08 10.60 -13.04
CA ILE A 81 1.84 10.01 -11.94
C ILE A 81 2.07 8.51 -12.16
N GLN A 82 1.06 7.79 -12.65
CA GLN A 82 1.14 6.37 -12.93
C GLN A 82 2.15 6.07 -14.05
N ASN A 83 2.17 6.86 -15.12
CA ASN A 83 3.15 6.73 -16.20
C ASN A 83 4.56 7.07 -15.72
N LEU A 84 4.71 8.09 -14.87
CA LEU A 84 5.98 8.42 -14.24
C LEU A 84 6.51 7.26 -13.39
N ALA A 85 5.65 6.65 -12.56
CA ALA A 85 5.97 5.52 -11.70
C ALA A 85 6.30 4.23 -12.49
N ASN A 86 5.73 4.08 -13.68
CA ASN A 86 5.98 2.96 -14.60
C ASN A 86 7.19 3.18 -15.52
N PHE A 87 7.78 4.38 -15.52
CA PHE A 87 8.83 4.77 -16.47
C PHE A 87 8.39 4.62 -17.93
N THR A 88 7.16 5.01 -18.23
CA THR A 88 6.55 4.94 -19.57
C THR A 88 6.07 6.31 -20.02
N THR A 89 6.06 6.55 -21.33
CA THR A 89 5.51 7.75 -21.96
C THR A 89 4.13 7.49 -22.55
N PHE A 90 3.38 8.56 -22.84
CA PHE A 90 2.14 8.49 -23.57
C PHE A 90 2.42 8.21 -25.06
N GLY A 91 1.86 7.10 -25.58
CA GLY A 91 1.96 6.71 -26.99
C GLY A 91 0.77 7.17 -27.83
N GLU A 92 0.64 6.64 -29.05
CA GLU A 92 -0.41 7.03 -30.02
C GLU A 92 -1.84 6.88 -29.48
N LYS A 93 -2.08 5.88 -28.62
CA LYS A 93 -3.39 5.66 -27.98
C LYS A 93 -3.83 6.81 -27.06
N GLU A 94 -2.89 7.63 -26.60
CA GLU A 94 -3.12 8.76 -25.70
C GLU A 94 -2.44 10.04 -26.22
N ALA A 95 -2.49 10.27 -27.53
CA ALA A 95 -1.80 11.39 -28.18
C ALA A 95 -2.12 12.78 -27.57
N TYR A 96 -3.33 12.97 -27.03
CA TYR A 96 -3.71 14.21 -26.34
C TYR A 96 -2.88 14.51 -25.08
N MET A 97 -2.21 13.50 -24.52
CA MET A 97 -1.28 13.61 -23.38
C MET A 97 0.19 13.67 -23.80
N GLY A 98 0.49 13.63 -25.10
CA GLY A 98 1.87 13.58 -25.60
C GLY A 98 2.74 14.74 -25.12
N PHE A 99 2.15 15.91 -24.87
CA PHE A 99 2.86 17.08 -24.31
C PHE A 99 3.45 16.84 -22.92
N MET A 100 2.95 15.85 -22.16
CA MET A 100 3.47 15.50 -20.84
C MET A 100 4.73 14.63 -20.90
N ASN A 101 5.11 14.10 -22.07
CA ASN A 101 6.25 13.19 -22.19
C ASN A 101 7.57 13.87 -21.75
N GLU A 102 7.78 15.13 -22.11
CA GLU A 102 8.95 15.90 -21.67
C GLU A 102 9.02 16.01 -20.14
N PHE A 103 7.88 16.24 -19.48
CA PHE A 103 7.79 16.25 -18.02
C PHE A 103 8.12 14.87 -17.42
N LEU A 104 7.64 13.79 -18.01
CA LEU A 104 7.90 12.43 -17.53
C LEU A 104 9.39 12.09 -17.61
N GLU A 105 10.00 12.34 -18.75
CA GLU A 105 11.42 12.08 -19.02
C GLU A 105 12.32 12.87 -18.06
N HIS A 106 12.01 14.14 -17.83
CA HIS A 106 12.73 14.99 -16.90
C HIS A 106 12.67 14.48 -15.44
N ASN A 107 11.56 13.85 -15.04
CA ASN A 107 11.34 13.44 -13.66
C ASN A 107 11.67 11.97 -13.36
N TRP A 108 12.09 11.16 -14.34
CA TRP A 108 12.45 9.75 -14.10
C TRP A 108 13.59 9.58 -13.09
N GLY A 109 14.59 10.47 -13.12
CA GLY A 109 15.68 10.46 -12.14
C GLY A 109 15.14 10.67 -10.71
N ALA A 110 14.30 11.69 -10.53
CA ALA A 110 13.67 11.98 -9.25
C ALA A 110 12.78 10.84 -8.75
N MET A 111 11.98 10.23 -9.63
CA MET A 111 11.16 9.05 -9.32
C MET A 111 12.02 7.86 -8.87
N THR A 112 13.14 7.62 -9.54
CA THR A 112 14.09 6.56 -9.16
C THR A 112 14.66 6.80 -7.76
N THR A 113 15.12 8.02 -7.48
CA THR A 113 15.63 8.40 -6.15
C THR A 113 14.55 8.27 -5.07
N PHE A 114 13.31 8.67 -5.38
CA PHE A 114 12.18 8.51 -4.46
C PHE A 114 11.91 7.04 -4.13
N LEU A 115 11.80 6.16 -5.13
CA LEU A 115 11.58 4.72 -4.93
C LEU A 115 12.73 4.06 -4.14
N GLN A 116 13.98 4.51 -4.38
CA GLN A 116 15.14 4.02 -3.64
C GLN A 116 15.08 4.44 -2.16
N SER A 117 14.70 5.69 -1.90
CA SER A 117 14.53 6.23 -0.55
C SER A 117 13.36 5.58 0.19
N ALA A 118 12.24 5.34 -0.49
CA ALA A 118 11.07 4.69 0.11
C ALA A 118 11.33 3.22 0.47
N ALA A 119 12.29 2.57 -0.17
CA ALA A 119 12.74 1.21 0.15
C ALA A 119 14.06 1.21 0.94
N ASN A 120 14.35 2.27 1.70
CA ASN A 120 15.52 2.35 2.57
C ASN A 120 15.10 2.48 4.05
N PRO A 121 15.37 1.48 4.90
CA PRO A 121 14.94 1.50 6.30
C PRO A 121 15.68 2.55 7.13
N GLU A 122 16.92 2.91 6.77
CA GLU A 122 17.77 3.83 7.53
C GLU A 122 17.35 5.32 7.43
N GLY A 123 16.45 5.66 6.51
CA GLY A 123 15.90 7.02 6.40
C GLY A 123 14.77 7.31 7.38
N SER A 124 14.29 6.29 8.09
CA SER A 124 13.10 6.36 8.92
C SER A 124 13.49 6.68 10.35
N GLY A 125 13.04 7.83 10.86
CA GLY A 125 13.11 8.12 12.30
C GLY A 125 12.45 7.00 13.10
N HIS A 126 12.89 6.81 14.35
CA HIS A 126 12.40 5.80 15.28
C HIS A 126 10.87 5.59 15.16
N MET A 127 10.46 4.33 15.06
CA MET A 127 9.08 3.83 15.09
C MET A 127 8.10 4.90 15.58
N ALA A 128 7.44 5.58 14.65
CA ALA A 128 6.18 6.22 14.98
C ALA A 128 5.20 5.06 15.11
N THR A 129 5.16 4.42 16.29
CA THR A 129 4.13 3.45 16.65
C THR A 129 2.81 4.01 16.18
N TYR A 130 2.14 3.28 15.27
CA TYR A 130 0.81 3.62 14.79
C TYR A 130 -0.07 4.03 15.97
N ASP A 131 -0.40 5.32 16.06
CA ASP A 131 -1.25 5.90 17.12
C ASP A 131 -2.75 5.68 16.82
N GLY A 132 -3.05 4.92 15.76
CA GLY A 132 -4.42 4.55 15.44
C GLY A 132 -4.93 3.52 16.44
N TYR A 133 -6.08 3.84 17.02
CA TYR A 133 -6.81 2.90 17.85
C TYR A 133 -7.37 1.76 16.99
N VAL A 134 -6.83 0.56 17.16
CA VAL A 134 -7.45 -0.67 16.66
C VAL A 134 -8.30 -1.23 17.78
N ASP A 135 -9.62 -1.33 17.58
CA ASP A 135 -10.49 -2.06 18.49
C ASP A 135 -10.22 -3.55 18.35
N LEU A 136 -9.26 -4.02 19.15
CA LEU A 136 -8.81 -5.40 19.11
C LEU A 136 -9.94 -6.40 19.37
N ALA A 137 -10.92 -6.05 20.22
CA ALA A 137 -12.04 -6.94 20.51
C ALA A 137 -12.93 -7.12 19.28
N LEU A 138 -13.24 -6.02 18.58
CA LEU A 138 -14.02 -6.05 17.35
C LEU A 138 -13.30 -6.80 16.22
N GLU A 139 -12.01 -6.53 16.02
CA GLU A 139 -11.22 -7.18 14.97
C GLU A 139 -11.05 -8.69 15.24
N LEU A 140 -10.82 -9.09 16.50
CA LEU A 140 -10.75 -10.50 16.88
C LEU A 140 -12.10 -11.22 16.70
N ALA A 141 -13.21 -10.57 17.06
CA ALA A 141 -14.54 -11.13 16.84
C ALA A 141 -14.84 -11.29 15.34
N THR A 142 -14.48 -10.31 14.52
CA THR A 142 -14.63 -10.36 13.06
C THR A 142 -13.77 -11.48 12.46
N LEU A 143 -12.51 -11.58 12.88
CA LEU A 143 -11.61 -12.65 12.46
C LEU A 143 -12.16 -14.03 12.84
N HIS A 144 -12.67 -14.18 14.07
CA HIS A 144 -13.26 -15.43 14.54
C HIS A 144 -14.45 -15.86 13.68
N LEU A 145 -15.38 -14.95 13.38
CA LEU A 145 -16.54 -15.23 12.53
C LEU A 145 -16.12 -15.66 11.12
N LEU A 146 -15.20 -14.92 10.49
CA LEU A 146 -14.67 -15.26 9.16
C LEU A 146 -13.99 -16.63 9.15
N LEU A 147 -13.19 -16.94 10.17
CA LEU A 147 -12.53 -18.23 10.29
C LEU A 147 -13.56 -19.34 10.49
N CYS A 148 -14.55 -19.19 11.37
CA CYS A 148 -15.60 -20.20 11.53
C CYS A 148 -16.33 -20.50 10.22
N ASP A 149 -16.68 -19.47 9.44
CA ASP A 149 -17.33 -19.64 8.15
C ASP A 149 -16.44 -20.39 7.15
N ILE A 150 -15.15 -20.00 7.05
CA ILE A 150 -14.18 -20.69 6.18
C ILE A 150 -14.04 -22.15 6.60
N PHE A 151 -13.81 -22.41 7.90
CA PHE A 151 -13.61 -23.76 8.43
C PHE A 151 -14.83 -24.65 8.21
N SER A 152 -16.05 -24.10 8.27
CA SER A 152 -17.27 -24.87 7.98
C SER A 152 -17.31 -25.43 6.54
N SER A 153 -16.57 -24.79 5.62
CA SER A 153 -16.49 -25.17 4.21
C SER A 153 -15.24 -26.01 3.86
N LEU A 154 -14.25 -26.10 4.76
CA LEU A 154 -13.03 -26.88 4.56
C LEU A 154 -13.26 -28.37 4.76
N ASP A 155 -12.48 -29.19 4.06
CA ASP A 155 -12.47 -30.64 4.25
C ASP A 155 -11.77 -31.04 5.55
N GLN A 156 -12.11 -32.23 6.06
CA GLN A 156 -11.65 -32.70 7.36
C GLN A 156 -10.13 -32.92 7.44
N ALA A 157 -9.44 -33.19 6.33
CA ALA A 157 -7.98 -33.38 6.33
C ALA A 157 -7.28 -32.03 6.49
N THR A 158 -7.71 -31.01 5.74
CA THR A 158 -7.19 -29.65 5.88
C THR A 158 -7.47 -29.08 7.28
N GLN A 159 -8.64 -29.35 7.85
CA GLN A 159 -8.96 -28.92 9.22
C GLN A 159 -7.99 -29.52 10.26
N GLN A 160 -7.64 -30.81 10.13
CA GLN A 160 -6.72 -31.48 11.04
C GLN A 160 -5.27 -30.98 10.90
N GLU A 161 -4.84 -30.61 9.70
CA GLU A 161 -3.51 -30.02 9.48
C GLU A 161 -3.36 -28.63 10.13
N LEU A 162 -4.47 -27.93 10.36
CA LEU A 162 -4.49 -26.57 10.91
C LEU A 162 -4.66 -26.53 12.44
N GLU A 163 -4.60 -27.68 13.14
CA GLU A 163 -4.58 -27.69 14.60
C GLU A 163 -3.41 -26.87 15.17
N PRO A 164 -3.60 -26.10 16.26
CA PRO A 164 -4.75 -26.11 17.18
C PRO A 164 -5.91 -25.18 16.79
N LEU A 165 -5.87 -24.55 15.61
CA LEU A 165 -6.78 -23.45 15.26
C LEU A 165 -8.28 -23.83 15.32
N PRO A 166 -8.76 -24.97 14.77
CA PRO A 166 -10.16 -25.38 14.91
C PRO A 166 -10.60 -25.53 16.37
N THR A 167 -9.72 -26.08 17.22
CA THR A 167 -9.98 -26.27 18.65
C THR A 167 -10.15 -24.93 19.36
N ILE A 168 -9.29 -23.95 19.07
CA ILE A 168 -9.37 -22.60 19.62
C ILE A 168 -10.68 -21.91 19.19
N LEU A 169 -11.06 -22.04 17.92
CA LEU A 169 -12.30 -21.46 17.40
C LEU A 169 -13.53 -22.09 18.07
N ALA A 170 -13.56 -23.41 18.22
CA ALA A 170 -14.65 -24.09 18.93
C ALA A 170 -14.74 -23.63 20.40
N ALA A 171 -13.61 -23.52 21.09
CA ALA A 171 -13.56 -23.08 22.48
C ALA A 171 -14.08 -21.64 22.66
N ILE A 172 -13.68 -20.71 21.78
CA ILE A 172 -14.18 -19.33 21.79
C ILE A 172 -15.69 -19.28 21.54
N ARG A 173 -16.20 -20.07 20.58
CA ARG A 173 -17.64 -20.14 20.28
C ARG A 173 -18.45 -20.70 21.45
N ASP A 174 -17.91 -21.74 22.10
CA ASP A 174 -18.60 -22.46 23.15
C ASP A 174 -18.36 -21.82 24.55
N GLY A 175 -17.58 -20.74 24.60
CA GLY A 175 -17.26 -20.01 25.83
C GLY A 175 -16.37 -20.80 26.80
N THR A 176 -15.64 -21.80 26.31
CA THR A 176 -14.75 -22.63 27.10
C THR A 176 -13.33 -22.08 27.10
N PRO A 177 -12.54 -22.31 28.17
CA PRO A 177 -11.14 -21.88 28.20
C PRO A 177 -10.34 -22.63 27.12
N VAL A 178 -9.53 -21.86 26.40
CA VAL A 178 -8.60 -22.30 25.35
C VAL A 178 -7.32 -22.88 25.98
#